data_AF-A0A971LD32-F1
#
_entry.id   AF-A0A971LD32-F1
#
_cell.length_a   1.000
_cell.length_b   1.000
_cell.length_c   1.000
_cell.angle_alpha   90.00
_cell.angle_beta   90.00
_cell.angle_gamma   90.00
#
_symmetry.space_group_name_H-M   'P 1'
#
loop_
_entity.id
_entity.type
_entity.pdbx_description
1 polymer ?
#
loop_
_entity_poly.entity_id
_entity_poly.type
_entity_poly.pdbx_seq_one_letter_code
_entity_poly.pdbx_strand_id
1 'polypeptide(L)'
;VKEAYYNYKDLENRIGSSSLQLEYNRVYLDAVEAKFRSGLASAKEVLEAQLLLNEAEVQYEQVKSNLYLAYIKLLAATGRLSMEGFTLEAPESQGSLGTPGS
;
A
#
# COMPACT_ATOMS: atom_id res chain seq x y z
N VAL A 1 14.46 -21.63 -7.50
CA VAL A 1 15.26 -20.45 -7.04
C VAL A 1 15.25 -19.30 -8.04
N LYS A 2 15.78 -19.47 -9.28
CA LYS A 2 15.89 -18.40 -10.29
C LYS A 2 14.59 -17.62 -10.52
N GLU A 3 13.48 -18.33 -10.73
CA GLU A 3 12.15 -17.74 -10.94
C GLU A 3 11.68 -16.90 -9.74
N ALA A 4 11.78 -17.44 -8.52
CA ALA A 4 11.42 -16.73 -7.29
C ALA A 4 12.24 -15.45 -7.10
N TYR A 5 13.54 -15.48 -7.45
CA TYR A 5 14.41 -14.31 -7.39
C TYR A 5 13.98 -13.21 -8.37
N TYR A 6 13.74 -13.56 -9.64
CA TYR A 6 13.31 -12.57 -10.64
C TYR A 6 11.91 -12.03 -10.34
N ASN A 7 10.99 -12.85 -9.84
CA ASN A 7 9.68 -12.39 -9.41
C ASN A 7 9.77 -11.40 -8.23
N TYR A 8 10.64 -11.66 -7.24
CA TYR A 8 10.91 -10.72 -6.16
C TYR A 8 11.49 -9.39 -6.68
N LYS A 9 12.49 -9.45 -7.57
CA LYS A 9 13.10 -8.25 -8.17
C LYS A 9 12.11 -7.45 -9.02
N ASP A 10 11.20 -8.10 -9.75
CA ASP A 10 10.12 -7.42 -10.48
C ASP A 10 9.22 -6.64 -9.53
N LEU A 11 8.73 -7.29 -8.47
CA LEU A 11 7.85 -6.66 -7.49
C LEU A 11 8.55 -5.55 -6.69
N GLU A 12 9.86 -5.69 -6.43
CA GLU A 12 10.68 -4.66 -5.80
C GLU A 12 10.81 -3.40 -6.68
N ASN A 13 10.85 -3.55 -8.00
CA ASN A 13 10.79 -2.38 -8.90
C ASN A 13 9.38 -1.80 -8.95
N ARG A 14 8.35 -2.65 -8.98
CA ARG A 14 6.95 -2.24 -9.08
C ARG A 14 6.46 -1.46 -7.87
N ILE A 15 6.97 -1.76 -6.66
CA ILE A 15 6.58 -1.00 -5.45
C ILE A 15 7.03 0.46 -5.54
N GLY A 16 8.17 0.73 -6.19
CA GLY A 16 8.62 2.10 -6.45
C GLY A 16 7.67 2.85 -7.39
N SER A 17 7.29 2.23 -8.50
CA SER A 17 6.36 2.82 -9.47
C SER A 17 4.96 3.04 -8.89
N SER A 18 4.41 2.08 -8.14
CA SER A 18 3.09 2.24 -7.51
C SER A 18 3.11 3.29 -6.40
N SER A 19 4.20 3.40 -5.64
CA SER A 19 4.38 4.47 -4.64
C SER A 19 4.38 5.85 -5.30
N LEU A 20 5.06 6.00 -6.44
CA LEU A 20 5.10 7.26 -7.18
C LEU A 20 3.73 7.63 -7.74
N GLN A 21 2.98 6.65 -8.25
CA GLN A 21 1.61 6.87 -8.75
C GLN A 21 0.66 7.30 -7.63
N LEU A 22 0.78 6.69 -6.45
CA LEU A 22 0.02 7.07 -5.27
C LEU A 22 0.29 8.53 -4.89
N GLU A 23 1.55 8.92 -4.80
CA GLU A 23 1.92 10.30 -4.45
C GLU A 23 1.47 11.31 -5.51
N TYR A 24 1.62 10.97 -6.79
CA TYR A 24 1.10 11.79 -7.87
C TYR A 24 -0.42 12.00 -7.76
N ASN A 25 -1.19 10.96 -7.48
CA ASN A 25 -2.65 11.06 -7.37
C ASN A 25 -3.09 11.86 -6.13
N ARG A 26 -2.31 11.86 -5.04
CA ARG A 26 -2.55 12.73 -3.88
C ARG A 26 -2.41 14.20 -4.26
N VAL A 27 -1.27 14.56 -4.87
CA VAL A 27 -1.02 15.93 -5.34
C VAL A 27 -2.05 16.35 -6.40
N TYR A 28 -2.47 15.43 -7.26
CA TYR A 28 -3.50 15.70 -8.26
C TYR A 28 -4.86 16.02 -7.62
N LEU A 29 -5.30 15.24 -6.63
CA LEU A 29 -6.52 15.53 -5.88
C LEU A 29 -6.45 16.91 -5.22
N ASP A 30 -5.36 17.22 -4.52
CA ASP A 30 -5.16 18.52 -3.86
C ASP A 30 -5.31 19.69 -4.85
N ALA A 31 -4.73 19.53 -6.05
CA ALA A 31 -4.80 20.54 -7.11
C ALA A 31 -6.22 20.69 -7.68
N VAL A 32 -6.94 19.58 -7.88
CA VAL A 32 -8.32 19.60 -8.37
C VAL A 32 -9.27 20.20 -7.33
N GLU A 33 -9.10 19.88 -6.05
CA GLU A 33 -9.87 20.48 -4.97
C GLU A 33 -9.62 21.99 -4.86
N ALA A 34 -8.37 22.44 -5.01
CA ALA A 34 -8.05 23.86 -5.04
C ALA A 34 -8.78 24.58 -6.19
N LYS A 35 -8.79 23.99 -7.40
CA LYS A 35 -9.55 24.52 -8.54
C LYS A 35 -11.05 24.53 -8.28
N PHE A 36 -11.59 23.47 -7.66
CA PHE A 36 -13.01 23.38 -7.30
C PHE A 36 -13.41 24.50 -6.34
N ARG A 37 -12.60 24.77 -5.31
CA ARG A 37 -12.82 25.89 -4.37
C ARG A 37 -12.79 27.26 -5.06
N SER A 38 -12.07 27.40 -6.17
CA SER A 38 -12.04 28.60 -7.01
C SER A 38 -13.11 28.63 -8.10
N GLY A 39 -13.99 27.62 -8.20
CA GLY A 39 -15.00 27.50 -9.26
C GLY A 39 -14.43 27.14 -10.64
N LEU A 40 -13.18 26.68 -10.70
CA LEU A 40 -12.46 26.33 -11.93
C LEU A 40 -12.50 24.83 -12.26
N ALA A 41 -13.03 24.01 -11.35
CA ALA A 41 -13.30 22.60 -11.58
C ALA A 41 -14.70 22.27 -11.07
N SER A 42 -15.27 21.19 -11.57
CA SER A 42 -16.56 20.64 -11.20
C SER A 42 -16.43 19.62 -10.07
N ALA A 43 -17.53 19.34 -9.36
CA ALA A 43 -17.56 18.27 -8.36
C ALA A 43 -17.29 16.89 -8.97
N LYS A 44 -17.62 16.69 -10.25
CA LYS A 44 -17.32 15.45 -10.99
C LYS A 44 -15.81 15.22 -11.10
N GLU A 45 -15.04 16.27 -11.43
CA GLU A 45 -13.58 16.17 -11.53
C GLU A 45 -12.94 15.85 -10.17
N VAL A 46 -13.47 16.39 -9.07
CA VAL A 46 -13.02 16.03 -7.71
C VAL A 46 -13.27 14.54 -7.43
N LEU A 47 -14.46 14.03 -7.76
CA LEU A 47 -14.80 12.63 -7.58
C LEU A 47 -13.93 11.70 -8.43
N GLU A 48 -13.61 12.10 -9.67
CA GLU A 48 -12.68 11.37 -10.53
C GLU A 48 -11.25 11.34 -9.95
N ALA A 49 -10.75 12.46 -9.43
CA ALA A 49 -9.45 12.52 -8.77
C ALA A 49 -9.41 11.64 -7.51
N GLN A 50 -10.48 11.63 -6.71
CA GLN A 50 -10.60 10.76 -5.54
C GLN A 50 -10.61 9.27 -5.93
N LEU A 51 -11.33 8.92 -7.00
CA LEU A 51 -11.34 7.55 -7.51
C LEU A 51 -9.94 7.10 -7.92
N LEU A 52 -9.20 7.94 -8.67
CA LEU A 52 -7.82 7.64 -9.08
C LEU A 52 -6.90 7.47 -7.86
N LEU A 53 -7.05 8.29 -6.82
CA LEU A 53 -6.29 8.13 -5.59
C LEU A 53 -6.60 6.79 -4.92
N ASN A 54 -7.87 6.45 -4.75
CA ASN A 54 -8.30 5.19 -4.12
C ASN A 54 -7.79 3.97 -4.92
N GLU A 55 -7.84 4.01 -6.24
CA GLU A 55 -7.29 2.96 -7.10
C GLU A 55 -5.78 2.80 -6.92
N ALA A 56 -5.03 3.91 -6.83
CA ALA A 56 -3.59 3.88 -6.60
C ALA A 56 -3.23 3.34 -5.19
N GLU A 57 -4.02 3.66 -4.16
CA GLU A 57 -3.85 3.10 -2.81
C GLU A 57 -4.02 1.57 -2.82
N VAL A 58 -5.08 1.08 -3.43
CA VAL A 58 -5.34 -0.36 -3.57
C VAL A 58 -4.21 -1.04 -4.34
N GLN A 59 -3.75 -0.45 -5.44
CA GLN A 59 -2.64 -0.99 -6.22
C GLN A 59 -1.33 -1.02 -5.43
N TYR A 60 -1.02 0.03 -4.67
CA TYR A 60 0.17 0.10 -3.83
C TYR A 60 0.17 -1.01 -2.78
N GLU A 61 -0.92 -1.18 -2.03
CA GLU A 61 -1.03 -2.21 -1.00
C GLU A 61 -1.04 -3.63 -1.59
N GLN A 62 -1.62 -3.82 -2.78
CA GLN A 62 -1.57 -5.10 -3.48
C GLN A 62 -0.14 -5.46 -3.91
N VAL A 63 0.62 -4.49 -4.45
CA VAL A 63 2.03 -4.71 -4.83
C VAL A 63 2.89 -4.99 -3.61
N LYS A 64 2.68 -4.25 -2.52
CA LYS A 64 3.37 -4.45 -1.24
C LYS A 64 3.13 -5.85 -0.67
N SER A 65 1.87 -6.29 -0.63
CA SER A 65 1.49 -7.64 -0.21
C SER A 65 2.14 -8.72 -1.09
N ASN A 66 2.11 -8.52 -2.41
CA ASN A 66 2.73 -9.44 -3.35
C ASN A 66 4.25 -9.51 -3.18
N LEU A 67 4.92 -8.38 -2.90
CA LEU A 67 6.34 -8.31 -2.62
C LEU A 67 6.71 -9.13 -1.37
N TYR A 68 5.95 -8.99 -0.28
CA TYR A 68 6.15 -9.81 0.92
C TYR A 68 6.02 -11.31 0.63
N LEU A 69 4.97 -11.71 -0.11
CA LEU A 69 4.78 -13.10 -0.51
C LEU A 69 5.92 -13.60 -1.42
N ALA A 70 6.40 -12.77 -2.35
CA ALA A 70 7.52 -13.12 -3.22
C ALA A 70 8.82 -13.31 -2.44
N TYR A 71 9.06 -12.49 -1.43
CA TYR A 71 10.21 -12.63 -0.54
C TYR A 71 10.14 -13.94 0.26
N ILE A 72 8.98 -14.27 0.84
CA ILE A 72 8.77 -15.54 1.54
C ILE A 72 9.01 -16.73 0.61
N LYS A 73 8.49 -16.69 -0.63
CA LYS A 73 8.72 -17.73 -1.64
C LYS A 73 10.22 -17.87 -2.00
N LEU A 74 10.96 -16.76 -2.05
CA LEU A 74 12.41 -16.78 -2.28
C LEU A 74 13.17 -17.42 -1.10
N LEU A 75 12.80 -17.09 0.15
CA LEU A 75 13.37 -17.73 1.34
C LEU A 75 13.09 -19.25 1.34
N ALA A 76 11.85 -19.65 1.04
CA ALA A 76 11.47 -21.05 0.93
C ALA A 76 12.30 -21.78 -0.14
N ALA A 77 12.39 -21.20 -1.35
CA ALA A 77 13.13 -21.79 -2.46
C ALA A 77 14.64 -21.92 -2.18
N THR A 78 15.20 -21.07 -1.31
CA THR A 78 16.61 -21.09 -0.92
C THR A 78 16.88 -21.91 0.35
N GLY A 79 15.85 -22.54 0.93
CA GLY A 79 15.97 -23.31 2.18
C GLY A 79 16.22 -22.45 3.42
N ARG A 80 15.95 -21.15 3.34
CA ARG A 80 16.20 -20.15 4.41
C ARG A 80 14.93 -19.71 5.14
N LEU A 81 13.78 -20.30 4.81
CA LEU A 81 12.54 -20.01 5.53
C LEU A 81 12.60 -20.66 6.92
N SER A 82 12.74 -19.85 7.97
CA SER A 82 12.59 -20.27 9.38
C SER A 82 11.38 -19.58 10.01
N MET A 83 10.71 -20.27 10.94
CA MET A 83 9.58 -19.72 11.72
C MET A 83 10.00 -18.56 12.64
N GLU A 84 11.30 -18.40 12.92
CA GLU A 84 11.83 -17.35 13.81
C GLU A 84 11.80 -15.94 13.20
N GLY A 85 11.68 -15.82 11.86
CA GLY A 85 11.60 -14.53 11.17
C GLY A 85 10.20 -13.92 11.05
N PHE A 86 9.16 -14.62 11.55
CA PHE A 86 7.76 -14.20 11.44
C PHE A 86 7.27 -13.62 12.77
N THR A 87 7.87 -12.51 13.21
CA THR A 87 7.22 -11.66 14.23
C THR A 87 6.14 -10.84 13.54
N LEU A 88 4.92 -11.34 13.56
CA LEU A 88 3.73 -10.51 13.37
C LEU A 88 3.76 -9.48 14.51
N GLU A 89 4.17 -8.25 14.24
CA GLU A 89 3.86 -7.15 15.15
C GLU A 89 2.34 -7.08 15.22
N ALA A 90 1.79 -7.53 16.35
CA ALA A 90 0.38 -7.43 16.62
C ALA A 90 -0.01 -5.94 16.51
N PRO A 91 -1.15 -5.61 15.88
CA PRO A 91 -1.63 -4.24 15.90
C PRO A 91 -1.74 -3.82 17.36
N GLU A 92 -1.04 -2.73 17.72
CA GLU A 92 -1.01 -2.21 19.07
C GLU A 92 -2.45 -2.16 19.62
N SER A 93 -2.67 -2.81 20.77
CA SER A 93 -3.97 -2.82 21.42
C SER A 93 -4.35 -1.39 21.75
N GLN A 94 -5.20 -0.78 20.93
CA GLN A 94 -5.79 0.50 21.25
C GLN A 94 -6.73 0.30 22.43
N GLY A 95 -6.30 0.81 23.58
CA GLY A 95 -7.17 1.24 24.67
C GLY A 95 -7.82 0.12 25.48
N SER A 96 -7.24 -0.16 26.64
CA SER A 96 -7.98 -0.65 27.80
C SER A 96 -9.14 0.30 28.10
N LEU A 97 -10.34 -0.04 27.62
CA LEU A 97 -11.58 0.57 28.10
C LEU A 97 -11.88 -0.03 29.46
N GLY A 98 -11.90 0.85 30.46
CA GLY A 98 -11.89 0.54 31.87
C GLY A 98 -13.00 -0.40 32.34
N THR A 99 -12.68 -1.11 33.41
CA THR A 99 -13.65 -1.80 34.26
C THR A 99 -14.73 -0.83 34.72
N PRO A 100 -16.03 -1.08 34.46
CA PRO A 100 -17.07 -0.55 35.32
C PRO A 100 -17.11 -1.43 36.56
N GLY A 101 -16.85 -0.81 37.72
CA GLY A 101 -17.06 -1.48 38.99
C GLY A 101 -18.53 -1.88 39.16
N SER A 102 -18.74 -3.05 39.75
CA SER A 102 -19.76 -3.38 40.75
C SER A 102 -19.50 -4.80 41.25
#